data_AF-A0A1I2TBC4-F1
#
_entry.id   AF-A0A1I2TBC4-F1
#
_cell.length_a   1.000
_cell.length_b   1.000
_cell.length_c   1.000
_cell.angle_alpha   90.00
_cell.angle_beta   90.00
_cell.angle_gamma   90.00
#
_symmetry.space_group_name_H-M   'P 1'
#
loop_
_entity.id
_entity.type
_entity.pdbx_description
1 polymer ?
#
loop_
_entity_poly.entity_id
_entity_poly.type
_entity_poly.pdbx_seq_one_letter_code
_entity_poly.pdbx_strand_id
1 'polypeptide(L)'
;MGFKSNRFIGLILIEWKNNGRGGHETCMKKYLHSSLLILLLLTACSNEEYDQAMEQGIQSLGKEEYHQAALYFERAKQEKDDEEATAYYQQATAMDEANESYNQQAYDQTLTSLEKVIEVNQGLETVQKKAEKMKEKVLKERELAASFENHMQKLEQNIEKDNAENAEQAYEKLKSKLEKHPSLQSYQPQLSQLHNELESLLEESEDSRLAKEPEPEASEAEENAKESPRESETGNDKEKKQETSPGHEESEKPQESDEENNASKPSNEAENEEKPDKETELTYTSYKNKRYGFSFEYPDFLSMAPPPTNGDGVELYSNDGFELIAYGAHVMDPSMDIDDYYNQATEEIPNIAYQKKTDDWFVLSYKSNDTVTYFKFYLGESQLNNLTITYPDSQKEKYDPITARISKSFSANPK
;
A
#
# COMPACT_ATOMS: atom_id res chain seq x y z
N MET A 1 -7.65 -18.33 29.96
CA MET A 1 -9.09 -18.31 29.62
C MET A 1 -9.17 -18.28 28.11
N GLY A 2 -9.58 -19.40 27.51
CA GLY A 2 -9.63 -19.54 26.05
C GLY A 2 -10.98 -19.06 25.51
N PHE A 3 -10.96 -18.49 24.32
CA PHE A 3 -12.12 -18.44 23.45
C PHE A 3 -11.77 -19.19 22.16
N LYS A 4 -12.44 -20.32 21.99
CA LYS A 4 -12.54 -21.05 20.72
C LYS A 4 -13.47 -20.24 19.81
N SER A 5 -13.07 -19.98 18.57
CA SER A 5 -14.02 -19.66 17.52
C SER A 5 -14.20 -20.90 16.65
N ASN A 6 -15.43 -21.43 16.69
CA ASN A 6 -15.89 -22.58 15.94
C ASN A 6 -16.30 -22.12 14.53
N ARG A 7 -15.92 -22.91 13.53
CA ARG A 7 -16.51 -22.93 12.19
C ARG A 7 -18.05 -22.99 12.25
N PHE A 8 -18.73 -22.28 11.35
CA PHE A 8 -20.04 -22.70 10.86
C PHE A 8 -20.12 -22.54 9.33
N ILE A 9 -20.26 -23.69 8.69
CA ILE A 9 -20.66 -23.91 7.30
C ILE A 9 -22.17 -23.70 7.24
N GLY A 10 -22.66 -23.01 6.20
CA GLY A 10 -24.09 -22.84 5.93
C GLY A 10 -24.40 -23.06 4.46
N LEU A 11 -24.83 -24.28 4.13
CA LEU A 11 -25.54 -24.64 2.89
C LEU A 11 -26.78 -23.75 2.70
N ILE A 12 -27.07 -23.34 1.46
CA ILE A 12 -28.43 -22.96 1.05
C ILE A 12 -28.87 -23.87 -0.10
N LEU A 13 -29.76 -24.79 0.26
CA LEU A 13 -30.74 -25.47 -0.59
C LEU A 13 -31.75 -24.43 -1.11
N ILE A 14 -32.03 -24.45 -2.42
CA ILE A 14 -33.20 -23.77 -2.98
C ILE A 14 -34.20 -24.85 -3.41
N GLU A 15 -35.25 -25.03 -2.59
CA GLU A 15 -36.50 -25.67 -3.00
C GLU A 15 -37.30 -24.70 -3.87
N TRP A 16 -37.77 -25.19 -5.01
CA TRP A 16 -38.70 -24.53 -5.91
C TRP A 16 -40.08 -25.19 -5.74
N LYS A 17 -41.13 -24.41 -5.44
CA LYS A 17 -42.51 -24.92 -5.50
C LYS A 17 -43.55 -23.89 -5.96
N ASN A 18 -44.25 -24.32 -7.02
CA ASN A 18 -45.61 -24.00 -7.49
C ASN A 18 -45.89 -22.65 -8.20
N ASN A 19 -46.43 -22.71 -9.44
CA ASN A 19 -47.87 -22.97 -9.65
C ASN A 19 -48.31 -23.20 -11.11
N GLY A 20 -49.31 -24.09 -11.29
CA GLY A 20 -50.35 -24.07 -12.35
C GLY A 20 -50.17 -24.99 -13.56
N ARG A 21 -51.19 -25.60 -14.19
CA ARG A 21 -52.57 -26.01 -13.84
C ARG A 21 -53.11 -26.85 -15.03
N GLY A 22 -53.81 -27.97 -14.75
CA GLY A 22 -54.77 -28.70 -15.63
C GLY A 22 -54.18 -29.54 -16.77
N GLY A 23 -54.67 -30.73 -17.16
CA GLY A 23 -55.82 -31.55 -16.76
C GLY A 23 -56.13 -32.57 -17.89
N HIS A 24 -56.53 -33.81 -17.52
CA HIS A 24 -57.17 -34.90 -18.33
C HIS A 24 -56.35 -35.50 -19.51
N GLU A 25 -56.36 -36.79 -19.88
CA GLU A 25 -57.04 -38.02 -19.44
C GLU A 25 -56.41 -39.24 -20.15
N THR A 26 -56.48 -40.41 -19.50
CA THR A 26 -56.56 -41.78 -20.05
C THR A 26 -55.39 -42.50 -20.74
N CYS A 27 -54.93 -43.56 -20.05
CA CYS A 27 -54.97 -44.99 -20.46
C CYS A 27 -53.98 -45.51 -21.52
N MET A 28 -53.00 -46.32 -21.11
CA MET A 28 -53.01 -47.76 -21.43
C MET A 28 -52.03 -48.59 -20.59
N LYS A 29 -52.55 -49.72 -20.12
CA LYS A 29 -51.87 -50.81 -19.41
C LYS A 29 -50.86 -51.55 -20.30
N LYS A 30 -49.97 -52.25 -19.60
CA LYS A 30 -49.17 -53.44 -19.97
C LYS A 30 -47.76 -53.14 -20.48
N TYR A 31 -46.78 -53.15 -19.58
CA TYR A 31 -45.51 -53.87 -19.74
C TYR A 31 -44.88 -54.01 -18.34
N LEU A 32 -45.43 -54.95 -17.57
CA LEU A 32 -44.84 -55.43 -16.32
C LEU A 32 -44.00 -56.67 -16.68
N HIS A 33 -42.72 -56.63 -16.35
CA HIS A 33 -41.70 -57.70 -16.41
C HIS A 33 -41.06 -58.00 -17.76
N SER A 34 -40.06 -57.19 -18.14
CA SER A 34 -38.85 -57.69 -18.82
C SER A 34 -37.73 -56.66 -18.69
N SER A 35 -36.54 -57.11 -18.29
CA SER A 35 -35.30 -56.34 -18.07
C SER A 35 -35.14 -55.63 -16.73
N LEU A 36 -35.31 -56.38 -15.63
CA LEU A 36 -34.54 -56.17 -14.40
C LEU A 36 -33.11 -56.70 -14.63
N LEU A 37 -32.33 -56.04 -15.50
CA LEU A 37 -30.89 -56.30 -15.70
C LEU A 37 -30.16 -55.13 -16.39
N ILE A 38 -30.54 -53.89 -16.08
CA ILE A 38 -29.77 -52.68 -16.45
C ILE A 38 -29.81 -51.74 -15.23
N LEU A 39 -29.11 -52.12 -14.16
CA LEU A 39 -28.90 -51.25 -12.99
C LEU A 39 -27.71 -51.70 -12.13
N LEU A 40 -26.62 -52.15 -12.78
CA LEU A 40 -25.32 -52.47 -12.16
C LEU A 40 -24.15 -52.09 -13.10
N LEU A 41 -24.20 -50.92 -13.73
CA LEU A 41 -23.09 -50.36 -14.54
C LEU A 41 -22.95 -48.84 -14.31
N LEU A 42 -23.01 -48.36 -13.07
CA LEU A 42 -22.82 -46.94 -12.74
C LEU A 42 -21.86 -46.69 -11.56
N THR A 43 -20.89 -47.56 -11.31
CA THR A 43 -19.95 -47.35 -10.18
C THR A 43 -18.50 -47.76 -10.52
N ALA A 44 -18.00 -47.36 -11.69
CA ALA A 44 -16.60 -47.62 -12.07
C ALA A 44 -15.86 -46.45 -12.74
N CYS A 45 -16.52 -45.33 -13.05
CA CYS A 45 -15.86 -44.18 -13.71
C CYS A 45 -15.41 -43.08 -12.72
N SER A 46 -16.05 -42.94 -11.55
CA SER A 46 -15.72 -41.86 -10.61
C SER A 46 -14.32 -41.98 -10.00
N ASN A 47 -13.78 -43.19 -9.89
CA ASN A 47 -12.43 -43.38 -9.38
C ASN A 47 -11.37 -43.01 -10.42
N GLU A 48 -11.61 -43.26 -11.70
CA GLU A 48 -10.63 -42.96 -12.76
C GLU A 48 -10.45 -41.44 -12.95
N GLU A 49 -11.55 -40.67 -12.94
CA GLU A 49 -11.48 -39.21 -13.07
C GLU A 49 -10.89 -38.54 -11.82
N TYR A 50 -11.23 -39.03 -10.63
CA TYR A 50 -10.62 -38.60 -9.37
C TYR A 50 -9.10 -38.86 -9.37
N ASP A 51 -8.69 -40.11 -9.64
CA ASP A 51 -7.28 -40.52 -9.62
C ASP A 51 -6.47 -39.72 -10.65
N GLN A 52 -7.03 -39.49 -11.85
CA GLN A 52 -6.40 -38.67 -12.88
C GLN A 52 -6.24 -37.21 -12.43
N ALA A 53 -7.29 -36.61 -11.85
CA ALA A 53 -7.22 -35.23 -11.36
C ALA A 53 -6.20 -35.08 -10.22
N MET A 54 -6.16 -36.03 -9.28
CA MET A 54 -5.15 -36.04 -8.21
C MET A 54 -3.73 -36.17 -8.76
N GLU A 55 -3.50 -37.07 -9.72
CA GLU A 55 -2.18 -37.23 -10.34
C GLU A 55 -1.74 -35.95 -11.08
N GLN A 56 -2.64 -35.36 -11.87
CA GLN A 56 -2.37 -34.10 -12.57
C GLN A 56 -2.06 -32.96 -11.60
N GLY A 57 -2.79 -32.85 -10.49
CA GLY A 57 -2.52 -31.87 -9.45
C GLY A 57 -1.13 -32.04 -8.82
N ILE A 58 -0.75 -33.28 -8.47
CA ILE A 58 0.59 -33.57 -7.92
C ILE A 58 1.70 -33.29 -8.95
N GLN A 59 1.47 -33.62 -10.23
CA GLN A 59 2.43 -33.31 -11.30
C GLN A 59 2.63 -31.80 -11.45
N SER A 60 1.55 -31.00 -11.41
CA SER A 60 1.64 -29.54 -11.45
C SER A 60 2.32 -28.97 -10.21
N LEU A 61 2.06 -29.49 -9.00
CA LEU A 61 2.81 -29.13 -7.80
C LEU A 61 4.32 -29.38 -7.95
N GLY A 62 4.69 -30.53 -8.55
CA GLY A 62 6.09 -30.87 -8.82
C GLY A 62 6.78 -29.93 -9.81
N LYS A 63 6.00 -29.28 -10.68
CA LYS A 63 6.45 -28.21 -11.60
C LYS A 63 6.32 -26.81 -11.01
N GLU A 64 5.84 -26.70 -9.78
CA GLU A 64 5.58 -25.43 -9.10
C GLU A 64 4.48 -24.58 -9.78
N GLU A 65 3.59 -25.22 -10.55
CA GLU A 65 2.43 -24.63 -11.21
C GLU A 65 1.23 -24.64 -10.25
N TYR A 66 1.28 -23.81 -9.21
CA TYR A 66 0.34 -23.85 -8.08
C TYR A 66 -1.11 -23.57 -8.46
N HIS A 67 -1.36 -22.53 -9.27
CA HIS A 67 -2.67 -22.27 -9.85
C HIS A 67 -3.27 -23.50 -10.55
N GLN A 68 -2.48 -24.11 -11.45
CA GLN A 68 -2.92 -25.27 -12.22
C GLN A 68 -3.16 -26.49 -11.32
N ALA A 69 -2.32 -26.69 -10.31
CA ALA A 69 -2.51 -27.73 -9.32
C ALA A 69 -3.83 -27.54 -8.55
N ALA A 70 -4.14 -26.30 -8.15
CA ALA A 70 -5.40 -25.98 -7.45
C ALA A 70 -6.62 -26.34 -8.32
N LEU A 71 -6.62 -26.01 -9.61
CA LEU A 71 -7.69 -26.37 -10.54
C LEU A 71 -7.90 -27.90 -10.64
N TYR A 72 -6.81 -28.67 -10.67
CA TYR A 72 -6.90 -30.13 -10.70
C TYR A 72 -7.43 -30.72 -9.38
N PHE A 73 -6.96 -30.23 -8.23
CA PHE A 73 -7.49 -30.69 -6.94
C PHE A 73 -8.93 -30.24 -6.70
N GLU A 74 -9.33 -29.08 -7.23
CA GLU A 74 -10.73 -28.66 -7.23
C GLU A 74 -11.60 -29.65 -8.01
N ARG A 75 -11.15 -30.06 -9.20
CA ARG A 75 -11.84 -31.11 -9.96
C ARG A 75 -11.92 -32.42 -9.17
N ALA A 76 -10.83 -32.86 -8.54
CA ALA A 76 -10.85 -34.07 -7.71
C ALA A 76 -11.91 -34.00 -6.59
N LYS A 77 -12.04 -32.83 -5.93
CA LYS A 77 -13.08 -32.60 -4.91
C LYS A 77 -14.51 -32.62 -5.45
N GLN A 78 -14.71 -32.26 -6.72
CA GLN A 78 -16.03 -32.34 -7.37
C GLN A 78 -16.43 -33.79 -7.63
N GLU A 79 -15.47 -34.66 -7.93
CA GLU A 79 -15.72 -36.09 -8.17
C GLU A 79 -15.95 -36.87 -6.86
N LYS A 80 -15.24 -36.50 -5.79
CA LYS A 80 -15.29 -37.20 -4.51
C LYS A 80 -15.03 -36.25 -3.33
N ASP A 81 -15.86 -36.37 -2.30
CA ASP A 81 -15.59 -35.76 -1.00
C ASP A 81 -14.46 -36.53 -0.31
N ASP A 82 -13.24 -35.97 -0.41
CA ASP A 82 -12.00 -36.56 0.06
C ASP A 82 -11.16 -35.53 0.81
N GLU A 83 -10.68 -35.90 2.00
CA GLU A 83 -9.92 -35.01 2.87
C GLU A 83 -8.55 -34.65 2.27
N GLU A 84 -7.89 -35.58 1.54
CA GLU A 84 -6.59 -35.33 0.92
C GLU A 84 -6.72 -34.37 -0.27
N ALA A 85 -7.71 -34.59 -1.14
CA ALA A 85 -8.00 -33.66 -2.25
C ALA A 85 -8.32 -32.25 -1.74
N THR A 86 -9.03 -32.15 -0.62
CA THR A 86 -9.32 -30.88 0.05
C THR A 86 -8.07 -30.21 0.60
N ALA A 87 -7.21 -30.96 1.29
CA ALA A 87 -5.96 -30.44 1.82
C ALA A 87 -5.02 -29.97 0.69
N TYR A 88 -4.90 -30.73 -0.39
CA TYR A 88 -3.98 -30.40 -1.49
C TYR A 88 -4.47 -29.18 -2.28
N TYR A 89 -5.78 -29.06 -2.48
CA TYR A 89 -6.39 -27.84 -3.00
C TYR A 89 -6.05 -26.61 -2.14
N GLN A 90 -6.20 -26.71 -0.81
CA GLN A 90 -5.90 -25.61 0.10
C GLN A 90 -4.43 -25.21 0.05
N GLN A 91 -3.51 -26.18 0.02
CA GLN A 91 -2.08 -25.88 -0.08
C GLN A 91 -1.69 -25.27 -1.42
N ALA A 92 -2.24 -25.79 -2.53
CA ALA A 92 -1.97 -25.27 -3.86
C ALA A 92 -2.46 -23.82 -3.99
N THR A 93 -3.70 -23.55 -3.55
CA THR A 93 -4.30 -22.21 -3.56
C THR A 93 -3.48 -21.24 -2.71
N ALA A 94 -3.13 -21.61 -1.48
CA ALA A 94 -2.37 -20.73 -0.59
C ALA A 94 -0.92 -20.50 -1.06
N MET A 95 -0.30 -21.47 -1.75
CA MET A 95 1.00 -21.24 -2.41
C MET A 95 0.90 -20.32 -3.62
N ASP A 96 -0.21 -20.39 -4.38
CA ASP A 96 -0.49 -19.48 -5.49
C ASP A 96 -0.62 -18.04 -4.98
N GLU A 97 -1.48 -17.82 -3.98
CA GLU A 97 -1.64 -16.53 -3.27
C GLU A 97 -0.30 -16.00 -2.74
N ALA A 98 0.55 -16.89 -2.19
CA ALA A 98 1.85 -16.52 -1.67
C ALA A 98 2.80 -16.05 -2.80
N ASN A 99 2.80 -16.72 -3.95
CA ASN A 99 3.64 -16.31 -5.09
C ASN A 99 3.17 -14.98 -5.68
N GLU A 100 1.86 -14.79 -5.83
CA GLU A 100 1.27 -13.53 -6.30
C GLU A 100 1.67 -12.37 -5.38
N SER A 101 1.45 -12.53 -4.08
CA SER A 101 1.83 -11.53 -3.07
C SER A 101 3.34 -11.27 -3.06
N TYR A 102 4.15 -12.32 -3.24
CA TYR A 102 5.61 -12.19 -3.27
C TYR A 102 6.10 -11.41 -4.49
N ASN A 103 5.50 -11.65 -5.66
CA ASN A 103 5.79 -10.91 -6.88
C ASN A 103 5.41 -9.43 -6.75
N GLN A 104 4.39 -9.13 -5.95
CA GLN A 104 3.98 -7.77 -5.60
C GLN A 104 4.83 -7.16 -4.45
N GLN A 105 5.84 -7.87 -3.95
CA GLN A 105 6.65 -7.50 -2.78
C GLN A 105 5.83 -7.28 -1.49
N ALA A 106 4.60 -7.79 -1.43
CA ALA A 106 3.72 -7.71 -0.27
C ALA A 106 4.12 -8.78 0.76
N TYR A 107 5.21 -8.52 1.49
CA TYR A 107 5.85 -9.53 2.34
C TYR A 107 4.93 -10.05 3.46
N ASP A 108 4.12 -9.21 4.09
CA ASP A 108 3.25 -9.66 5.18
C ASP A 108 2.07 -10.53 4.69
N GLN A 109 1.51 -10.20 3.53
CA GLN A 109 0.51 -11.05 2.86
C GLN A 109 1.13 -12.38 2.43
N THR A 110 2.33 -12.33 1.84
CA THR A 110 3.10 -13.53 1.47
C THR A 110 3.30 -14.45 2.68
N LEU A 111 3.78 -13.91 3.81
CA LEU A 111 4.00 -14.68 5.04
C LEU A 111 2.72 -15.27 5.59
N THR A 112 1.60 -14.54 5.49
CA THR A 112 0.28 -15.02 5.90
C THR A 112 -0.16 -16.22 5.06
N SER A 113 -0.06 -16.13 3.74
CA SER A 113 -0.43 -17.23 2.84
C SER A 113 0.49 -18.44 3.01
N LEU A 114 1.80 -18.22 3.22
CA LEU A 114 2.73 -19.32 3.54
C LEU A 114 2.40 -20.01 4.87
N GLU A 115 1.95 -19.29 5.88
CA GLU A 115 1.47 -19.91 7.13
C GLU A 115 0.27 -20.81 6.89
N LYS A 116 -0.70 -20.36 6.07
CA LYS A 116 -1.85 -21.20 5.69
C LYS A 116 -1.40 -22.52 5.08
N VAL A 117 -0.39 -22.51 4.21
CA VAL A 117 0.17 -23.72 3.57
C VAL A 117 0.75 -24.69 4.60
N ILE A 118 1.47 -24.15 5.59
CA ILE A 118 2.14 -24.90 6.66
C ILE A 118 1.11 -25.54 7.60
N GLU A 119 0.03 -24.83 7.91
CA GLU A 119 -1.00 -25.26 8.86
C GLU A 119 -2.00 -26.27 8.28
N VAL A 120 -1.98 -26.56 6.97
CA VAL A 120 -2.91 -27.53 6.37
C VAL A 120 -2.66 -28.94 6.93
N ASN A 121 -3.63 -29.45 7.70
CA ASN A 121 -3.65 -30.83 8.18
C ASN A 121 -3.84 -31.80 7.00
N GLN A 122 -3.17 -32.96 7.05
CA GLN A 122 -3.17 -33.96 5.96
C GLN A 122 -2.64 -33.43 4.61
N GLY A 123 -2.00 -32.26 4.61
CA GLY A 123 -1.31 -31.72 3.43
C GLY A 123 -0.04 -32.51 3.07
N LEU A 124 0.50 -32.21 1.90
CA LEU A 124 1.80 -32.71 1.44
C LEU A 124 2.93 -32.05 2.24
N GLU A 125 3.71 -32.85 2.98
CA GLU A 125 4.88 -32.37 3.72
C GLU A 125 5.91 -31.67 2.82
N THR A 126 6.04 -32.10 1.57
CA THR A 126 6.98 -31.51 0.60
C THR A 126 6.61 -30.07 0.29
N VAL A 127 5.31 -29.76 0.20
CA VAL A 127 4.79 -28.41 -0.03
C VAL A 127 4.98 -27.56 1.24
N GLN A 128 4.69 -28.12 2.43
CA GLN A 128 4.93 -27.44 3.72
C GLN A 128 6.41 -27.05 3.89
N LYS A 129 7.34 -27.98 3.68
CA LYS A 129 8.79 -27.71 3.79
C LYS A 129 9.25 -26.64 2.79
N LYS A 130 8.65 -26.61 1.60
CA LYS A 130 8.94 -25.56 0.62
C LYS A 130 8.40 -24.21 1.08
N ALA A 131 7.18 -24.17 1.63
CA ALA A 131 6.59 -22.96 2.19
C ALA A 131 7.42 -22.42 3.37
N GLU A 132 7.89 -23.29 4.27
CA GLU A 132 8.80 -22.92 5.37
C GLU A 132 10.09 -22.27 4.85
N LYS A 133 10.72 -22.89 3.83
CA LYS A 133 11.93 -22.34 3.21
C LYS A 133 11.67 -20.99 2.53
N MET A 134 10.52 -20.84 1.86
CA MET A 134 10.12 -19.56 1.27
C MET A 134 9.86 -18.52 2.36
N LYS A 135 9.20 -18.89 3.46
CA LYS A 135 8.93 -18.01 4.62
C LYS A 135 10.23 -17.46 5.21
N GLU A 136 11.24 -18.31 5.40
CA GLU A 136 12.56 -17.86 5.86
C GLU A 136 13.22 -16.86 4.91
N LYS A 137 13.09 -17.08 3.59
CA LYS A 137 13.62 -16.17 2.57
C LYS A 137 12.90 -14.82 2.64
N VAL A 138 11.56 -14.83 2.66
CA VAL A 138 10.72 -13.63 2.71
C VAL A 138 10.98 -12.82 3.98
N LEU A 139 11.15 -13.46 5.14
CA LEU A 139 11.50 -12.78 6.39
C LEU A 139 12.82 -12.01 6.27
N LYS A 140 13.86 -12.61 5.68
CA LYS A 140 15.16 -11.97 5.48
C LYS A 140 15.07 -10.79 4.49
N GLU A 141 14.29 -10.94 3.43
CA GLU A 141 14.09 -9.87 2.44
C GLU A 141 13.28 -8.71 3.03
N ARG A 142 12.25 -8.99 3.83
CA ARG A 142 11.48 -7.97 4.56
C ARG A 142 12.36 -7.18 5.54
N GLU A 143 13.20 -7.86 6.32
CA GLU A 143 14.14 -7.19 7.23
C GLU A 143 15.17 -6.35 6.48
N LEU A 144 15.68 -6.86 5.36
CA LEU A 144 16.61 -6.13 4.50
C LEU A 144 15.95 -4.86 3.93
N ALA A 145 14.72 -4.95 3.43
CA ALA A 145 13.95 -3.82 2.92
C ALA A 145 13.71 -2.76 4.00
N ALA A 146 13.21 -3.16 5.17
CA ALA A 146 13.00 -2.24 6.30
C ALA A 146 14.31 -1.56 6.75
N SER A 147 15.43 -2.30 6.76
CA SER A 147 16.74 -1.72 7.05
C SER A 147 17.19 -0.72 5.98
N PHE A 148 16.92 -1.01 4.71
CA PHE A 148 17.26 -0.14 3.60
C PHE A 148 16.48 1.18 3.67
N GLU A 149 15.17 1.11 3.88
CA GLU A 149 14.30 2.27 4.07
C GLU A 149 14.74 3.16 5.23
N ASN A 150 15.13 2.57 6.37
CA ASN A 150 15.64 3.34 7.50
C ASN A 150 16.93 4.10 7.15
N HIS A 151 17.79 3.53 6.32
CA HIS A 151 19.00 4.23 5.83
C HIS A 151 18.65 5.31 4.81
N MET A 152 17.65 5.12 3.96
CA MET A 152 17.15 6.15 3.05
C MET A 152 16.59 7.35 3.82
N GLN A 153 15.80 7.13 4.86
CA GLN A 153 15.30 8.20 5.73
C GLN A 153 16.43 8.99 6.41
N LYS A 154 17.53 8.31 6.76
CA LYS A 154 18.72 9.00 7.30
C LYS A 154 19.43 9.84 6.24
N LEU A 155 19.48 9.37 4.99
CA LEU A 155 19.99 10.15 3.87
C LEU A 155 19.15 11.41 3.67
N GLU A 156 17.83 11.27 3.54
CA GLU A 156 16.87 12.38 3.47
C GLU A 156 17.10 13.40 4.59
N GLN A 157 17.20 12.95 5.84
CA GLN A 157 17.45 13.83 6.98
C GLN A 157 18.81 14.55 6.95
N ASN A 158 19.83 13.95 6.34
CA ASN A 158 21.14 14.59 6.20
C ASN A 158 21.10 15.65 5.09
N ILE A 159 20.39 15.37 3.98
CA ILE A 159 20.12 16.32 2.90
C ILE A 159 19.35 17.53 3.47
N GLU A 160 18.25 17.31 4.19
CA GLU A 160 17.46 18.40 4.80
C GLU A 160 18.22 19.29 5.81
N LYS A 161 19.32 18.78 6.38
CA LYS A 161 20.15 19.49 7.37
C LYS A 161 21.40 20.13 6.75
N ASP A 162 21.49 20.18 5.42
CA ASP A 162 22.67 20.62 4.66
C ASP A 162 23.97 19.92 5.09
N ASN A 163 23.86 18.67 5.57
CA ASN A 163 25.01 17.89 6.00
C ASN A 163 25.51 17.01 4.86
N ALA A 164 26.14 17.65 3.87
CA ALA A 164 26.55 17.02 2.62
C ALA A 164 27.51 15.84 2.82
N GLU A 165 28.48 15.93 3.74
CA GLU A 165 29.43 14.85 3.99
C GLU A 165 28.74 13.57 4.51
N ASN A 166 27.82 13.71 5.48
CA ASN A 166 27.08 12.57 6.01
C ASN A 166 26.06 12.02 5.00
N ALA A 167 25.49 12.87 4.15
CA ALA A 167 24.58 12.48 3.09
C ALA A 167 25.32 11.64 2.02
N GLU A 168 26.47 12.10 1.52
CA GLU A 168 27.30 11.38 0.54
C GLU A 168 27.70 9.99 1.05
N GLN A 169 28.17 9.90 2.30
CA GLN A 169 28.51 8.62 2.91
C GLN A 169 27.31 7.68 3.06
N ALA A 170 26.11 8.21 3.32
CA ALA A 170 24.90 7.42 3.43
C ALA A 170 24.44 6.92 2.05
N TYR A 171 24.50 7.78 1.03
CA TYR A 171 24.17 7.45 -0.35
C TYR A 171 25.04 6.33 -0.89
N GLU A 172 26.37 6.41 -0.76
CA GLU A 172 27.29 5.38 -1.27
C GLU A 172 27.07 4.01 -0.59
N LYS A 173 26.72 4.01 0.70
CA LYS A 173 26.33 2.77 1.41
C LYS A 173 25.04 2.18 0.87
N LEU A 174 24.03 3.01 0.58
CA LEU A 174 22.75 2.60 0.01
C LEU A 174 22.94 2.05 -1.40
N LYS A 175 23.67 2.77 -2.26
CA LYS A 175 24.01 2.34 -3.61
C LYS A 175 24.72 0.99 -3.63
N SER A 176 25.74 0.81 -2.79
CA SER A 176 26.44 -0.47 -2.67
C SER A 176 25.55 -1.62 -2.19
N LYS A 177 24.57 -1.36 -1.31
CA LYS A 177 23.61 -2.37 -0.88
C LYS A 177 22.65 -2.74 -2.02
N LEU A 178 22.16 -1.76 -2.76
CA LEU A 178 21.24 -1.96 -3.88
C LEU A 178 21.90 -2.82 -4.97
N GLU A 179 23.16 -2.54 -5.33
CA GLU A 179 23.93 -3.35 -6.29
C GLU A 179 24.11 -4.81 -5.87
N LYS A 180 24.20 -5.07 -4.55
CA LYS A 180 24.41 -6.42 -4.00
C LYS A 180 23.13 -7.23 -3.84
N HIS A 181 21.98 -6.57 -3.87
CA HIS A 181 20.70 -7.17 -3.49
C HIS A 181 19.61 -6.82 -4.51
N PRO A 182 19.38 -7.69 -5.51
CA PRO A 182 18.36 -7.47 -6.55
C PRO A 182 16.94 -7.28 -6.00
N SER A 183 16.62 -7.82 -4.82
CA SER A 183 15.32 -7.60 -4.16
C SER A 183 15.07 -6.14 -3.75
N LEU A 184 16.10 -5.31 -3.72
CA LEU A 184 16.02 -3.88 -3.41
C LEU A 184 15.92 -2.99 -4.66
N GLN A 185 15.85 -3.58 -5.86
CA GLN A 185 15.89 -2.82 -7.11
C GLN A 185 14.72 -1.83 -7.26
N SER A 186 13.57 -2.11 -6.63
CA SER A 186 12.40 -1.21 -6.60
C SER A 186 12.69 0.15 -5.93
N TYR A 187 13.72 0.25 -5.09
CA TYR A 187 14.13 1.52 -4.46
C TYR A 187 15.04 2.38 -5.34
N GLN A 188 15.49 1.89 -6.50
CA GLN A 188 16.42 2.63 -7.36
C GLN A 188 15.91 4.04 -7.74
N PRO A 189 14.64 4.23 -8.18
CA PRO A 189 14.15 5.55 -8.56
C PRO A 189 14.23 6.57 -7.41
N GLN A 190 13.84 6.15 -6.19
CA GLN A 190 13.89 6.99 -5.00
C GLN A 190 15.32 7.35 -4.63
N LEU A 191 16.23 6.37 -4.65
CA LEU A 191 17.63 6.61 -4.35
C LEU A 191 18.28 7.55 -5.38
N SER A 192 17.90 7.45 -6.65
CA SER A 192 18.33 8.38 -7.71
C SER A 192 17.79 9.79 -7.49
N GLN A 193 16.54 9.94 -7.04
CA GLN A 193 15.99 11.26 -6.71
C GLN A 193 16.79 11.93 -5.57
N LEU A 194 17.03 11.20 -4.49
CA LEU A 194 17.83 11.71 -3.36
C LEU A 194 19.27 12.04 -3.75
N HIS A 195 19.83 11.33 -4.73
CA HIS A 195 21.14 11.66 -5.28
C HIS A 195 21.15 13.02 -5.96
N ASN A 196 20.15 13.31 -6.80
CA ASN A 196 20.05 14.60 -7.49
C ASN A 196 19.88 15.75 -6.49
N GLU A 197 19.09 15.54 -5.42
CA GLU A 197 18.94 16.53 -4.34
C GLU A 197 20.27 16.76 -3.62
N LEU A 198 21.03 15.70 -3.33
CA LEU A 198 22.35 15.80 -2.75
C LEU A 198 23.36 16.52 -3.67
N GLU A 199 23.33 16.24 -4.98
CA GLU A 199 24.19 16.91 -5.97
C GLU A 199 23.91 18.42 -6.00
N SER A 200 22.63 18.82 -5.97
CA SER A 200 22.26 20.25 -5.90
C SER A 200 22.79 20.96 -4.63
N LEU A 201 22.77 20.29 -3.48
CA LEU A 201 23.34 20.83 -2.25
C LEU A 201 24.86 21.00 -2.32
N LEU A 202 25.54 20.05 -2.98
CA LEU A 202 26.99 20.11 -3.16
C LEU A 202 27.38 21.29 -4.06
N GLU A 203 26.66 21.52 -5.16
CA GLU A 203 26.89 22.65 -6.07
C GLU A 203 26.69 24.02 -5.38
N GLU A 204 25.60 24.19 -4.61
CA GLU A 204 25.35 25.41 -3.84
C GLU A 204 26.43 25.66 -2.76
N SER A 205 26.97 24.58 -2.19
CA SER A 205 28.07 24.67 -1.21
C SER A 205 29.41 25.08 -1.84
N GLU A 206 29.66 24.74 -3.10
CA GLU A 206 30.87 25.14 -3.82
C GLU A 206 30.80 26.60 -4.29
N ASP A 207 29.67 27.03 -4.85
CA ASP A 207 29.47 28.43 -5.27
C ASP A 207 29.53 29.42 -4.10
N SER A 208 28.97 29.04 -2.94
CA SER A 208 29.03 29.85 -1.73
C SER A 208 30.41 29.89 -1.05
N ARG A 209 31.29 28.92 -1.34
CA ARG A 209 32.71 28.93 -0.93
C ARG A 209 33.56 29.81 -1.83
N LEU A 210 33.30 29.81 -3.15
CA LEU A 210 33.97 30.67 -4.12
C LEU A 210 33.60 32.15 -3.94
N ALA A 211 32.39 32.46 -3.46
CA ALA A 211 31.95 33.83 -3.18
C ALA A 211 32.47 34.43 -1.85
N LYS A 212 33.19 33.66 -1.01
CA LYS A 212 33.67 34.08 0.33
C LYS A 212 35.20 34.21 0.45
N GLU A 213 35.97 34.04 -0.61
CA GLU A 213 37.42 34.32 -0.56
C GLU A 213 37.68 35.83 -0.42
N PRO A 214 38.43 36.29 0.60
CA PRO A 214 38.84 37.70 0.68
C PRO A 214 39.98 37.98 -0.30
N GLU A 215 39.87 39.07 -1.08
CA GLU A 215 41.00 39.60 -1.84
C GLU A 215 42.18 39.91 -0.89
N PRO A 216 43.44 39.63 -1.28
CA PRO A 216 44.58 39.95 -0.46
C PRO A 216 44.87 41.45 -0.52
N GLU A 217 44.58 42.18 0.57
CA GLU A 217 45.09 43.54 0.80
C GLU A 217 46.61 43.51 0.99
N ALA A 218 47.32 44.35 0.23
CA ALA A 218 48.74 44.61 0.37
C ALA A 218 48.99 45.80 1.32
N SER A 219 49.84 45.63 2.36
CA SER A 219 50.76 46.67 2.85
C SER A 219 51.84 46.15 3.83
N GLU A 220 53.08 46.09 3.32
CA GLU A 220 54.40 46.55 3.82
C GLU A 220 54.93 46.38 5.28
N ALA A 221 56.15 45.78 5.33
CA ALA A 221 57.37 46.01 6.15
C ALA A 221 57.33 45.76 7.68
N GLU A 222 58.34 45.20 8.38
CA GLU A 222 59.79 45.08 8.13
C GLU A 222 60.44 44.07 9.14
N GLU A 223 61.64 43.56 8.76
CA GLU A 223 62.81 43.23 9.60
C GLU A 223 63.24 41.77 9.96
N ASN A 224 64.37 41.38 9.32
CA ASN A 224 65.52 40.54 9.75
C ASN A 224 65.33 39.04 10.07
N ALA A 225 66.12 38.07 9.58
CA ALA A 225 67.46 38.05 9.00
C ALA A 225 67.74 36.75 8.18
N LYS A 226 68.66 36.85 7.20
CA LYS A 226 69.63 35.88 6.60
C LYS A 226 69.35 34.36 6.77
N GLU A 227 69.41 33.51 5.74
CA GLU A 227 70.56 33.29 4.84
C GLU A 227 70.15 32.37 3.64
N SER A 228 70.82 32.57 2.50
CA SER A 228 70.66 31.96 1.15
C SER A 228 71.44 30.61 1.01
N PRO A 229 71.59 29.93 -0.16
CA PRO A 229 70.83 29.87 -1.43
C PRO A 229 70.53 28.42 -1.92
N ARG A 230 69.61 28.24 -2.90
CA ARG A 230 69.98 27.78 -4.27
C ARG A 230 68.81 27.64 -5.27
N GLU A 231 68.92 28.44 -6.32
CA GLU A 231 68.76 28.16 -7.78
C GLU A 231 67.65 27.21 -8.28
N SER A 232 66.76 27.78 -9.10
CA SER A 232 66.70 27.64 -10.58
C SER A 232 65.23 27.66 -11.05
N GLU A 233 64.84 28.71 -11.78
CA GLU A 233 64.62 28.71 -13.24
C GLU A 233 63.39 27.88 -13.67
N THR A 234 62.49 28.29 -14.56
CA THR A 234 62.45 29.40 -15.51
C THR A 234 61.03 29.45 -16.07
N GLY A 235 60.54 30.67 -16.33
CA GLY A 235 59.78 31.03 -17.53
C GLY A 235 58.30 30.63 -17.58
N ASN A 236 57.46 31.35 -18.31
CA ASN A 236 57.56 32.67 -18.94
C ASN A 236 56.16 32.96 -19.48
N ASP A 237 55.77 34.23 -19.46
CA ASP A 237 54.86 34.87 -20.43
C ASP A 237 53.40 34.35 -20.53
N LYS A 238 52.36 35.17 -20.74
CA LYS A 238 52.17 36.62 -20.90
C LYS A 238 50.68 36.84 -21.11
N GLU A 239 50.19 37.99 -20.61
CA GLU A 239 49.28 38.93 -21.29
C GLU A 239 47.88 38.42 -21.74
N LYS A 240 46.79 39.20 -21.69
CA LYS A 240 46.58 40.63 -21.48
C LYS A 240 45.06 40.84 -21.45
N LYS A 241 44.60 41.73 -20.56
CA LYS A 241 43.76 42.94 -20.83
C LYS A 241 42.39 42.76 -21.51
N GLN A 242 41.39 43.60 -21.29
CA GLN A 242 41.23 44.87 -20.58
C GLN A 242 39.73 45.20 -20.62
N GLU A 243 39.26 45.92 -19.59
CA GLU A 243 38.37 47.10 -19.67
C GLU A 243 36.98 46.95 -20.33
N THR A 244 35.91 47.61 -19.89
CA THR A 244 35.71 48.69 -18.90
C THR A 244 34.20 48.82 -18.66
N SER A 245 33.89 49.26 -17.44
CA SER A 245 32.65 49.89 -16.91
C SER A 245 32.24 51.18 -17.69
N PRO A 246 31.31 52.06 -17.23
CA PRO A 246 30.31 51.99 -16.13
C PRO A 246 28.94 52.66 -16.41
N GLY A 247 28.04 52.60 -15.41
CA GLY A 247 27.16 53.72 -14.98
C GLY A 247 25.64 53.44 -15.02
N HIS A 248 25.00 53.18 -13.86
CA HIS A 248 24.25 54.14 -12.98
C HIS A 248 22.86 54.51 -13.54
N GLU A 249 21.74 54.62 -12.81
CA GLU A 249 21.38 54.58 -11.37
C GLU A 249 19.82 54.60 -11.32
N GLU A 250 19.21 54.00 -10.28
CA GLU A 250 18.09 54.52 -9.43
C GLU A 250 16.78 55.12 -10.06
N SER A 251 15.54 55.04 -9.54
CA SER A 251 14.93 54.61 -8.26
C SER A 251 13.38 54.49 -8.40
N GLU A 252 12.74 53.83 -7.40
CA GLU A 252 11.44 54.16 -6.75
C GLU A 252 10.03 53.75 -7.28
N LYS A 253 9.22 53.30 -6.29
CA LYS A 253 7.78 52.92 -6.17
C LYS A 253 6.91 54.22 -5.94
N PRO A 254 5.60 54.29 -5.54
CA PRO A 254 4.52 53.31 -5.21
C PRO A 254 3.00 53.69 -5.49
N GLN A 255 2.07 52.79 -5.08
CA GLN A 255 0.63 52.94 -4.64
C GLN A 255 -0.45 53.44 -5.66
N GLU A 256 -1.78 53.20 -5.60
CA GLU A 256 -2.79 53.01 -4.52
C GLU A 256 -4.21 52.55 -5.05
N SER A 257 -5.09 52.07 -4.13
CA SER A 257 -6.59 52.11 -3.97
C SER A 257 -7.58 51.59 -5.07
N ASP A 258 -8.83 51.11 -4.84
CA ASP A 258 -10.00 51.59 -4.06
C ASP A 258 -11.01 50.47 -3.64
N GLU A 259 -12.09 50.89 -2.94
CA GLU A 259 -12.98 50.24 -1.96
C GLU A 259 -14.49 50.16 -2.41
N GLU A 260 -15.33 49.48 -1.61
CA GLU A 260 -16.80 49.68 -1.34
C GLU A 260 -17.93 48.72 -1.83
N ASN A 261 -18.59 48.08 -0.83
CA ASN A 261 -20.03 48.02 -0.44
C ASN A 261 -21.10 47.35 -1.37
N ASN A 262 -22.19 46.68 -0.93
CA ASN A 262 -23.05 46.85 0.25
C ASN A 262 -24.08 45.69 0.44
N ALA A 263 -24.59 45.57 1.68
CA ALA A 263 -25.99 45.33 2.10
C ALA A 263 -26.50 43.93 2.55
N SER A 264 -27.06 43.94 3.77
CA SER A 264 -27.72 42.87 4.55
C SER A 264 -29.23 43.13 4.76
N LYS A 265 -29.91 42.16 5.43
CA LYS A 265 -31.17 42.19 6.27
C LYS A 265 -32.46 41.52 5.70
N PRO A 266 -33.44 41.08 6.55
CA PRO A 266 -33.37 40.32 7.82
C PRO A 266 -34.55 39.33 8.10
N SER A 267 -34.49 38.69 9.30
CA SER A 267 -35.59 38.22 10.22
C SER A 267 -36.44 37.02 9.84
N ASN A 268 -37.04 36.24 10.76
CA ASN A 268 -36.80 35.76 12.14
C ASN A 268 -38.12 35.00 12.45
N GLU A 269 -38.10 33.75 12.94
CA GLU A 269 -39.21 33.22 13.76
C GLU A 269 -38.75 31.93 14.45
N ALA A 270 -38.93 31.89 15.77
CA ALA A 270 -38.48 30.88 16.70
C ALA A 270 -39.65 30.49 17.60
N GLU A 271 -39.80 29.19 17.87
CA GLU A 271 -40.52 28.54 18.99
C GLU A 271 -40.26 27.02 18.83
N ASN A 272 -39.24 26.42 19.45
CA ASN A 272 -39.02 25.98 20.85
C ASN A 272 -39.84 24.74 21.27
N GLU A 273 -39.14 23.61 21.47
CA GLU A 273 -39.39 22.40 22.32
C GLU A 273 -38.67 21.21 21.64
N GLU A 274 -37.74 20.41 22.20
CA GLU A 274 -37.16 20.18 23.52
C GLU A 274 -35.64 19.94 23.35
N LYS A 275 -34.82 20.26 24.37
CA LYS A 275 -33.37 19.97 24.39
C LYS A 275 -33.09 18.45 24.41
N PRO A 276 -32.32 17.89 23.47
CA PRO A 276 -31.48 16.74 23.77
C PRO A 276 -30.15 17.22 24.38
N ASP A 277 -29.51 16.32 25.10
CA ASP A 277 -28.30 16.55 25.88
C ASP A 277 -27.22 17.32 25.12
N LYS A 278 -26.47 18.13 25.87
CA LYS A 278 -25.35 18.94 25.41
C LYS A 278 -24.33 18.02 24.71
N GLU A 279 -24.48 17.87 23.40
CA GLU A 279 -23.59 17.13 22.53
C GLU A 279 -22.17 17.65 22.79
N THR A 280 -21.34 16.81 23.41
CA THR A 280 -19.93 17.13 23.61
C THR A 280 -19.34 17.40 22.24
N GLU A 281 -19.06 18.67 21.92
CA GLU A 281 -18.39 19.00 20.68
C GLU A 281 -17.07 18.24 20.62
N LEU A 282 -16.97 17.31 19.67
CA LEU A 282 -15.77 16.54 19.44
C LEU A 282 -14.65 17.48 18.98
N THR A 283 -13.54 17.43 19.70
CA THR A 283 -12.30 18.12 19.33
C THR A 283 -11.52 17.27 18.33
N TYR A 284 -10.97 17.91 17.30
CA TYR A 284 -10.23 17.25 16.24
C TYR A 284 -8.76 17.65 16.27
N THR A 285 -7.89 16.68 16.05
CA THR A 285 -6.43 16.84 15.91
C THR A 285 -6.03 16.53 14.47
N SER A 286 -5.00 17.21 13.97
CA SER A 286 -4.47 16.96 12.62
C SER A 286 -3.33 15.94 12.66
N TYR A 287 -3.38 14.95 11.77
CA TYR A 287 -2.28 14.08 11.40
C TYR A 287 -1.71 14.50 10.05
N LYS A 288 -0.38 14.43 9.91
CA LYS A 288 0.33 14.71 8.65
C LYS A 288 1.46 13.71 8.46
N ASN A 289 1.43 12.99 7.33
CA ASN A 289 2.55 12.22 6.84
C ASN A 289 3.26 13.02 5.74
N LYS A 290 4.44 13.54 6.06
CA LYS A 290 5.25 14.30 5.09
C LYS A 290 5.84 13.40 4.00
N ARG A 291 6.24 12.18 4.36
CA ARG A 291 6.90 11.21 3.47
C ARG A 291 6.03 10.89 2.26
N TYR A 292 4.74 10.65 2.50
CA TYR A 292 3.78 10.26 1.46
C TYR A 292 2.75 11.35 1.12
N GLY A 293 2.99 12.60 1.53
CA GLY A 293 2.22 13.75 1.05
C GLY A 293 0.74 13.79 1.44
N PHE A 294 0.34 13.20 2.57
CA PHE A 294 -1.06 13.17 3.00
C PHE A 294 -1.29 13.70 4.42
N SER A 295 -2.52 14.14 4.69
CA SER A 295 -2.97 14.63 6.00
C SER A 295 -4.47 14.48 6.18
N PHE A 296 -4.93 14.42 7.43
CA PHE A 296 -6.35 14.41 7.78
C PHE A 296 -6.55 14.89 9.22
N GLU A 297 -7.78 15.24 9.58
CA GLU A 297 -8.22 15.45 10.94
C GLU A 297 -8.82 14.17 11.52
N TYR A 298 -8.65 13.93 12.82
CA TYR A 298 -9.27 12.82 13.54
C TYR A 298 -9.72 13.28 14.95
N PRO A 299 -10.79 12.68 15.52
CA PRO A 299 -11.23 13.01 16.87
C PRO A 299 -10.20 12.66 17.94
N ASP A 300 -10.07 13.50 18.96
CA ASP A 300 -9.12 13.32 20.05
C ASP A 300 -9.38 12.11 20.97
N PHE A 301 -10.59 11.52 20.93
CA PHE A 301 -10.90 10.29 21.66
C PHE A 301 -10.23 9.05 21.05
N LEU A 302 -9.72 9.14 19.82
CA LEU A 302 -9.00 8.04 19.19
C LEU A 302 -7.60 7.90 19.78
N SER A 303 -7.24 6.66 20.09
CA SER A 303 -5.89 6.29 20.50
C SER A 303 -5.05 6.00 19.26
N MET A 304 -3.86 6.58 19.21
CA MET A 304 -2.88 6.32 18.15
C MET A 304 -2.02 5.11 18.53
N ALA A 305 -1.94 4.12 17.63
CA ALA A 305 -1.01 3.01 17.78
C ALA A 305 0.46 3.50 17.68
N PRO A 306 1.44 2.73 18.17
CA PRO A 306 2.85 3.03 17.89
C PRO A 306 3.07 3.21 16.38
N PRO A 307 3.81 4.23 15.94
CA PRO A 307 4.03 4.47 14.52
C PRO A 307 4.73 3.26 13.87
N PRO A 308 4.36 2.91 12.63
CA PRO A 308 5.01 1.81 11.91
C PRO A 308 6.49 2.12 11.68
N THR A 309 7.33 1.09 11.64
CA THR A 309 8.81 1.25 11.54
C THR A 309 9.24 1.99 10.28
N ASN A 310 8.52 1.80 9.18
CA ASN A 310 8.74 2.50 7.91
C ASN A 310 8.11 3.91 7.91
N GLY A 311 7.27 4.28 8.88
CA GLY A 311 6.63 5.60 8.92
C GLY A 311 5.71 5.88 7.72
N ASP A 312 5.16 4.83 7.11
CA ASP A 312 4.25 4.94 5.96
C ASP A 312 2.87 5.48 6.31
N GLY A 313 2.51 5.44 7.59
CA GLY A 313 1.15 5.76 8.00
C GLY A 313 0.92 5.81 9.49
N VAL A 314 -0.34 5.56 9.83
CA VAL A 314 -0.86 5.58 11.19
C VAL A 314 -2.07 4.66 11.31
N GLU A 315 -2.19 4.06 12.48
CA GLU A 315 -3.39 3.36 12.93
C GLU A 315 -3.96 4.09 14.16
N LEU A 316 -5.24 4.38 14.11
CA LEU A 316 -6.02 5.07 15.14
C LEU A 316 -7.23 4.19 15.49
N TYR A 317 -7.53 4.04 16.77
CA TYR A 317 -8.63 3.16 17.20
C TYR A 317 -9.36 3.68 18.42
N SER A 318 -10.55 3.13 18.66
CA SER A 318 -11.32 3.34 19.88
C SER A 318 -11.69 2.00 20.54
N ASN A 319 -11.98 2.03 21.84
CA ASN A 319 -12.34 0.81 22.60
C ASN A 319 -13.67 0.20 22.18
N ASP A 320 -14.49 0.94 21.46
CA ASP A 320 -15.81 0.57 20.94
C ASP A 320 -15.78 0.16 19.46
N GLY A 321 -14.59 -0.10 18.91
CA GLY A 321 -14.43 -0.81 17.63
C GLY A 321 -14.38 0.07 16.39
N PHE A 322 -14.17 1.39 16.54
CA PHE A 322 -13.78 2.23 15.41
C PHE A 322 -12.28 2.08 15.16
N GLU A 323 -11.91 1.78 13.92
CA GLU A 323 -10.52 1.74 13.48
C GLU A 323 -10.36 2.62 12.25
N LEU A 324 -9.24 3.31 12.18
CA LEU A 324 -8.80 4.11 11.05
C LEU A 324 -7.35 3.74 10.77
N ILE A 325 -7.09 3.30 9.54
CA ILE A 325 -5.76 3.05 9.02
C ILE A 325 -5.55 3.98 7.84
N ALA A 326 -4.48 4.77 7.88
CA ALA A 326 -4.10 5.64 6.77
C ALA A 326 -2.61 5.47 6.49
N TYR A 327 -2.25 5.15 5.25
CA TYR A 327 -0.87 4.98 4.85
C TYR A 327 -0.65 5.40 3.39
N GLY A 328 0.59 5.69 3.06
CA GLY A 328 1.04 5.87 1.69
C GLY A 328 1.99 4.77 1.26
N ALA A 329 2.06 4.52 -0.04
CA ALA A 329 3.00 3.59 -0.63
C ALA A 329 3.49 4.12 -1.97
N HIS A 330 4.52 3.48 -2.51
CA HIS A 330 4.94 3.74 -3.89
C HIS A 330 4.10 2.90 -4.86
N VAL A 331 3.86 3.43 -6.05
CA VAL A 331 3.25 2.69 -7.14
C VAL A 331 4.25 1.63 -7.61
N MET A 332 3.88 0.36 -7.51
CA MET A 332 4.75 -0.76 -7.86
C MET A 332 4.77 -1.02 -9.37
N ASP A 333 3.62 -0.85 -10.02
CA ASP A 333 3.47 -0.98 -11.46
C ASP A 333 3.02 0.36 -12.05
N PRO A 334 3.92 1.12 -12.72
CA PRO A 334 3.59 2.40 -13.30
C PRO A 334 2.66 2.31 -14.53
N SER A 335 2.32 1.09 -14.98
CA SER A 335 1.32 0.88 -16.02
C SER A 335 -0.11 0.78 -15.49
N MET A 336 -0.28 0.57 -14.19
CA MET A 336 -1.60 0.53 -13.56
C MET A 336 -2.21 1.93 -13.47
N ASP A 337 -3.47 2.04 -13.85
CA ASP A 337 -4.25 3.26 -13.68
C ASP A 337 -5.30 3.14 -12.56
N ILE A 338 -6.06 4.20 -12.36
CA ILE A 338 -7.11 4.24 -11.32
C ILE A 338 -8.21 3.19 -11.55
N ASP A 339 -8.44 2.77 -12.80
CA ASP A 339 -9.43 1.74 -13.13
C ASP A 339 -8.93 0.37 -12.69
N ASP A 340 -7.65 0.07 -12.87
CA ASP A 340 -7.04 -1.18 -12.39
C ASP A 340 -7.15 -1.31 -10.86
N TYR A 341 -6.76 -0.27 -10.13
CA TYR A 341 -6.87 -0.25 -8.67
C TYR A 341 -8.34 -0.33 -8.19
N TYR A 342 -9.25 0.35 -8.89
CA TYR A 342 -10.67 0.28 -8.57
C TYR A 342 -11.25 -1.12 -8.81
N ASN A 343 -10.92 -1.74 -9.93
CA ASN A 343 -11.41 -3.08 -10.28
C ASN A 343 -10.89 -4.11 -9.26
N GLN A 344 -9.60 -4.07 -8.93
CA GLN A 344 -9.03 -4.92 -7.86
C GLN A 344 -9.71 -4.68 -6.51
N ALA A 345 -9.95 -3.42 -6.14
CA ALA A 345 -10.60 -3.09 -4.87
C ALA A 345 -12.07 -3.53 -4.81
N THR A 346 -12.73 -3.79 -5.95
CA THR A 346 -14.17 -4.11 -6.02
C THR A 346 -14.48 -5.56 -6.37
N GLU A 347 -13.51 -6.34 -6.83
CA GLU A 347 -13.66 -7.72 -7.31
C GLU A 347 -14.40 -8.63 -6.31
N GLU A 348 -14.04 -8.53 -5.03
CA GLU A 348 -14.58 -9.38 -3.96
C GLU A 348 -15.64 -8.68 -3.10
N ILE A 349 -16.13 -7.49 -3.51
CA ILE A 349 -17.14 -6.75 -2.74
C ILE A 349 -18.53 -6.94 -3.36
N PRO A 350 -19.36 -7.87 -2.85
CA PRO A 350 -20.61 -8.24 -3.50
C PRO A 350 -21.66 -7.12 -3.51
N ASN A 351 -21.64 -6.20 -2.54
CA ASN A 351 -22.63 -5.13 -2.40
C ASN A 351 -21.99 -3.84 -1.89
N ILE A 352 -21.61 -2.96 -2.83
CA ILE A 352 -21.09 -1.63 -2.51
C ILE A 352 -22.27 -0.67 -2.28
N ALA A 353 -22.34 -0.07 -1.08
CA ALA A 353 -23.43 0.82 -0.69
C ALA A 353 -23.22 2.26 -1.22
N TYR A 354 -21.97 2.69 -1.30
CA TYR A 354 -21.58 3.96 -1.91
C TYR A 354 -20.27 3.80 -2.65
N GLN A 355 -20.20 4.34 -3.87
CA GLN A 355 -18.98 4.40 -4.65
C GLN A 355 -18.88 5.72 -5.39
N LYS A 356 -17.66 6.22 -5.54
CA LYS A 356 -17.35 7.34 -6.42
C LYS A 356 -15.93 7.15 -6.94
N LYS A 357 -15.74 7.28 -8.24
CA LYS A 357 -14.44 7.23 -8.91
C LYS A 357 -14.22 8.49 -9.72
N THR A 358 -12.98 8.90 -9.81
CA THR A 358 -12.45 10.01 -10.63
C THR A 358 -11.14 9.54 -11.27
N ASP A 359 -10.43 10.43 -11.96
CA ASP A 359 -9.19 10.08 -12.68
C ASP A 359 -8.02 9.78 -11.73
N ASP A 360 -8.04 10.33 -10.51
CA ASP A 360 -6.93 10.30 -9.55
C ASP A 360 -7.32 9.71 -8.18
N TRP A 361 -8.61 9.47 -7.93
CA TRP A 361 -9.05 8.84 -6.68
C TRP A 361 -10.39 8.11 -6.80
N PHE A 362 -10.62 7.19 -5.86
CA PHE A 362 -11.93 6.59 -5.65
C PHE A 362 -12.26 6.42 -4.17
N VAL A 363 -13.55 6.25 -3.90
CA VAL A 363 -14.13 5.94 -2.60
C VAL A 363 -15.08 4.78 -2.75
N LEU A 364 -15.01 3.84 -1.81
CA LEU A 364 -15.95 2.75 -1.61
C LEU A 364 -16.47 2.80 -0.18
N SER A 365 -17.76 2.55 0.01
CA SER A 365 -18.29 2.19 1.32
C SER A 365 -19.26 1.04 1.17
N TYR A 366 -19.08 0.04 2.02
CA TYR A 366 -19.81 -1.22 1.96
C TYR A 366 -19.93 -1.80 3.36
N LYS A 367 -20.86 -2.73 3.50
CA LYS A 367 -21.05 -3.51 4.72
C LYS A 367 -20.69 -4.95 4.44
N SER A 368 -19.84 -5.53 5.28
CA SER A 368 -19.53 -6.95 5.27
C SER A 368 -19.74 -7.49 6.68
N ASN A 369 -20.63 -8.49 6.82
CA ASN A 369 -21.13 -8.96 8.11
C ASN A 369 -21.72 -7.80 8.94
N ASP A 370 -21.24 -7.58 10.15
CA ASP A 370 -21.68 -6.51 11.05
C ASP A 370 -20.71 -5.30 11.08
N THR A 371 -19.84 -5.18 10.07
CA THR A 371 -18.85 -4.10 9.96
C THR A 371 -19.14 -3.24 8.74
N VAL A 372 -19.16 -1.92 8.94
CA VAL A 372 -19.14 -0.93 7.87
C VAL A 372 -17.69 -0.59 7.56
N THR A 373 -17.34 -0.60 6.28
CA THR A 373 -16.03 -0.17 5.79
C THR A 373 -16.21 1.07 4.91
N TYR A 374 -15.36 2.07 5.12
CA TYR A 374 -15.15 3.20 4.24
C TYR A 374 -13.70 3.16 3.77
N PHE A 375 -13.49 3.15 2.45
CA PHE A 375 -12.17 3.10 1.84
C PHE A 375 -12.04 4.25 0.84
N LYS A 376 -10.97 5.03 0.97
CA LYS A 376 -10.63 6.11 0.04
C LYS A 376 -9.18 5.94 -0.42
N PHE A 377 -9.00 5.93 -1.73
CA PHE A 377 -7.74 5.68 -2.41
C PHE A 377 -7.40 6.86 -3.32
N TYR A 378 -6.16 7.34 -3.28
CA TYR A 378 -5.61 8.32 -4.21
C TYR A 378 -4.42 7.72 -4.95
N LEU A 379 -4.36 7.96 -6.26
CA LEU A 379 -3.24 7.61 -7.13
C LEU A 379 -2.50 8.88 -7.57
N GLY A 380 -1.18 8.87 -7.40
CA GLY A 380 -0.24 9.83 -7.98
C GLY A 380 0.62 9.17 -9.05
N GLU A 381 1.63 9.87 -9.56
CA GLU A 381 2.52 9.33 -10.61
C GLU A 381 3.45 8.24 -10.04
N SER A 382 3.98 8.45 -8.83
CA SER A 382 4.92 7.52 -8.18
C SER A 382 4.45 6.96 -6.84
N GLN A 383 3.34 7.49 -6.31
CA GLN A 383 2.83 7.19 -4.98
C GLN A 383 1.33 6.98 -4.97
N LEU A 384 0.85 6.32 -3.92
CA LEU A 384 -0.57 6.17 -3.61
C LEU A 384 -0.82 6.46 -2.14
N ASN A 385 -2.04 6.88 -1.81
CA ASN A 385 -2.46 7.10 -0.42
C ASN A 385 -3.82 6.46 -0.16
N ASN A 386 -3.90 5.76 0.97
CA ASN A 386 -5.08 5.02 1.37
C ASN A 386 -5.58 5.50 2.73
N LEU A 387 -6.89 5.57 2.87
CA LEU A 387 -7.60 5.80 4.12
C LEU A 387 -8.71 4.76 4.24
N THR A 388 -8.59 3.86 5.21
CA THR A 388 -9.60 2.87 5.56
C THR A 388 -10.15 3.20 6.94
N ILE A 389 -11.47 3.23 7.05
CA ILE A 389 -12.18 3.38 8.32
C ILE A 389 -13.16 2.21 8.45
N THR A 390 -13.14 1.52 9.59
CA THR A 390 -14.07 0.44 9.91
C THR A 390 -14.75 0.70 11.25
N TYR A 391 -16.01 0.29 11.37
CA TYR A 391 -16.74 0.32 12.64
C TYR A 391 -17.95 -0.62 12.63
N PRO A 392 -18.47 -1.02 13.81
CA PRO A 392 -19.66 -1.84 13.90
C PRO A 392 -20.89 -1.12 13.32
N ASP A 393 -21.70 -1.81 12.52
CA ASP A 393 -22.94 -1.29 11.94
C ASP A 393 -23.93 -0.82 13.03
N SER A 394 -23.88 -1.44 14.22
CA SER A 394 -24.66 -1.03 15.39
C SER A 394 -24.32 0.38 15.91
N GLN A 395 -23.20 0.96 15.49
CA GLN A 395 -22.76 2.31 15.86
C GLN A 395 -22.71 3.27 14.67
N LYS A 396 -23.40 2.93 13.57
CA LYS A 396 -23.42 3.72 12.34
C LYS A 396 -23.82 5.19 12.59
N GLU A 397 -24.87 5.43 13.38
CA GLU A 397 -25.33 6.80 13.69
C GLU A 397 -24.25 7.66 14.37
N LYS A 398 -23.38 7.04 15.16
CA LYS A 398 -22.26 7.70 15.83
C LYS A 398 -21.10 7.97 14.86
N TYR A 399 -20.72 6.97 14.07
CA TYR A 399 -19.47 7.03 13.30
C TYR A 399 -19.62 7.57 11.88
N ASP A 400 -20.79 7.49 11.25
CA ASP A 400 -21.06 8.12 9.96
C ASP A 400 -20.59 9.60 9.88
N PRO A 401 -21.03 10.50 10.79
CA PRO A 401 -20.62 11.90 10.73
C PRO A 401 -19.11 12.09 11.00
N ILE A 402 -18.52 11.23 11.82
CA ILE A 402 -17.08 11.25 12.10
C ILE A 402 -16.30 10.85 10.84
N THR A 403 -16.64 9.73 10.22
CA THR A 403 -16.04 9.25 8.96
C THR A 403 -16.17 10.29 7.85
N ALA A 404 -17.34 10.93 7.70
CA ALA A 404 -17.56 11.97 6.72
C ALA A 404 -16.62 13.18 6.94
N ARG A 405 -16.43 13.61 8.19
CA ARG A 405 -15.51 14.71 8.51
C ARG A 405 -14.06 14.33 8.25
N ILE A 406 -13.61 13.16 8.71
CA ILE A 406 -12.25 12.67 8.46
C ILE A 406 -11.99 12.61 6.96
N SER A 407 -12.89 11.98 6.19
CA SER A 407 -12.72 11.89 4.74
C SER A 407 -12.75 13.25 4.03
N LYS A 408 -13.51 14.23 4.54
CA LYS A 408 -13.53 15.59 3.98
C LYS A 408 -12.22 16.31 4.23
N SER A 409 -11.60 16.08 5.39
CA SER A 409 -10.29 16.64 5.75
C SER A 409 -9.11 15.89 5.13
N PHE A 410 -9.34 14.69 4.60
CA PHE A 410 -8.28 13.90 3.97
C PHE A 410 -7.81 14.56 2.69
N SER A 411 -6.64 15.19 2.81
CA SER A 411 -5.91 15.84 1.73
C SER A 411 -4.72 14.96 1.38
N ALA A 412 -4.71 14.43 0.17
CA ALA A 412 -3.67 13.62 -0.40
C ALA A 412 -3.12 14.32 -1.64
N ASN A 413 -1.81 14.43 -1.74
CA ASN A 413 -1.12 14.86 -2.96
C ASN A 413 0.03 13.89 -3.23
N PRO A 414 -0.28 12.61 -3.51
CA PRO A 414 0.74 11.66 -3.88
C PRO A 414 1.38 12.16 -5.18
N LYS A 415 2.68 12.45 -5.14
CA LYS A 415 3.44 12.84 -6.33
C LYS A 415 3.92 11.61 -7.06
#